data_AF-A0A536QPL7-F1
#
_entry.id   AF-A0A536QPL7-F1
#
_cell.length_a   1.000
_cell.length_b   1.000
_cell.length_c   1.000
_cell.angle_alpha   90.00
_cell.angle_beta   90.00
_cell.angle_gamma   90.00
#
_symmetry.space_group_name_H-M   'P 1'
#
loop_
_entity.id
_entity.type
_entity.pdbx_description
1 polymer ?
#
loop_
_entity_poly.entity_id
_entity_poly.type
_entity_poly.pdbx_seq_one_letter_code
_entity_poly.pdbx_strand_id
1 'polypeptide(L)'
;MRVLLFLAILSLAACGSAGSRVSPAPSTPAATPSETAPVRATGPGGAPIASMSVTGAHAYVRAQVTQSAPVLLPETAALPAAGLKADVVARPDSFSITYSDERGVRIFLGLVAANPGPMTDRGAQRTLAFRGDPKAVAQIDDANLPLSHRFVIWREPATKVAPSSGDYDVRAGVLPYFLASDGIDDAAFWRVANSLRA
;
A
#
# COMPACT_ATOMS: atom_id res chain seq x y z
N MET A 1 -19.35 40.94 -55.49
CA MET A 1 -18.23 41.83 -55.89
C MET A 1 -17.12 41.59 -54.87
N ARG A 2 -16.03 40.86 -55.18
CA ARG A 2 -14.82 41.33 -55.89
C ARG A 2 -14.37 42.71 -55.39
N VAL A 3 -13.16 42.99 -54.91
CA VAL A 3 -11.88 42.25 -54.70
C VAL A 3 -10.84 43.37 -54.31
N LEU A 4 -9.66 43.02 -53.76
CA LEU A 4 -8.39 43.83 -53.73
C LEU A 4 -8.31 45.03 -52.73
N LEU A 5 -7.18 45.42 -52.11
CA LEU A 5 -5.76 45.02 -52.12
C LEU A 5 -4.99 45.87 -51.04
N PHE A 6 -3.99 45.26 -50.40
CA PHE A 6 -2.70 45.77 -49.84
C PHE A 6 -2.49 47.27 -49.48
N LEU A 7 -1.75 47.54 -48.39
CA LEU A 7 -0.32 47.94 -48.46
C LEU A 7 0.34 48.04 -47.07
N ALA A 8 1.64 47.71 -47.04
CA ALA A 8 2.55 47.71 -45.89
C ALA A 8 3.54 48.89 -45.95
N ILE A 9 4.01 49.41 -44.81
CA ILE A 9 5.22 50.26 -44.63
C ILE A 9 5.72 50.05 -43.17
N LEU A 10 6.81 49.31 -42.86
CA LEU A 10 8.24 49.72 -42.70
C LEU A 10 8.42 51.10 -41.99
N SER A 11 9.29 51.41 -41.02
CA SER A 11 10.59 50.85 -40.60
C SER A 11 11.24 51.73 -39.51
N LEU A 12 12.21 51.14 -38.74
CA LEU A 12 13.39 51.73 -38.04
C LEU A 12 13.18 52.72 -36.85
N ALA A 13 14.05 52.86 -35.83
CA ALA A 13 15.15 52.12 -35.18
C ALA A 13 15.76 53.00 -34.05
N ALA A 14 16.49 52.37 -33.10
CA ALA A 14 17.56 52.91 -32.20
C ALA A 14 17.12 53.65 -30.91
N CYS A 15 17.81 53.62 -29.74
CA CYS A 15 19.02 52.94 -29.26
C CYS A 15 19.15 53.08 -27.71
N GLY A 16 19.73 52.07 -27.03
CA GLY A 16 20.47 52.15 -25.74
C GLY A 16 19.65 52.26 -24.44
N SER A 17 20.06 51.74 -23.27
CA SER A 17 21.17 50.87 -22.87
C SER A 17 20.96 50.44 -21.39
N ALA A 18 21.34 49.19 -21.09
CA ALA A 18 21.82 48.66 -19.81
C ALA A 18 20.89 48.59 -18.56
N GLY A 19 20.69 47.35 -18.10
CA GLY A 19 20.73 47.04 -16.66
C GLY A 19 19.54 46.26 -16.09
N SER A 20 19.54 44.93 -16.23
CA SER A 20 19.48 44.00 -15.09
C SER A 20 19.40 42.56 -15.55
N ARG A 21 20.29 41.75 -14.98
CA ARG A 21 20.44 40.31 -15.21
C ARG A 21 19.26 39.56 -14.59
N VAL A 22 18.55 38.77 -15.39
CA VAL A 22 17.95 37.49 -14.95
C VAL A 22 17.93 36.56 -16.17
N SER A 23 18.68 35.46 -16.12
CA SER A 23 18.58 34.37 -17.11
C SER A 23 17.22 33.70 -17.02
N PRO A 24 16.46 33.54 -18.11
CA PRO A 24 15.45 32.50 -18.20
C PRO A 24 16.11 31.21 -18.70
N ALA A 25 16.10 30.17 -17.86
CA ALA A 25 16.45 28.81 -18.24
C ALA A 25 15.44 28.25 -19.27
N PRO A 26 15.84 27.30 -20.13
CA PRO A 26 15.03 26.82 -21.24
C PRO A 26 13.79 26.03 -20.78
N SER A 27 12.70 26.20 -21.53
CA SER A 27 11.43 25.47 -21.34
C SER A 27 11.57 23.99 -21.71
N THR A 28 11.31 23.10 -20.75
CA THR A 28 11.13 21.66 -21.00
C THR A 28 9.65 21.37 -21.28
N PRO A 29 9.30 20.53 -22.29
CA PRO A 29 7.92 20.13 -22.57
C PRO A 29 7.36 19.14 -21.55
N ALA A 30 6.03 19.09 -21.48
CA ALA A 30 5.18 18.42 -20.49
C ALA A 30 4.90 16.90 -20.75
N ALA A 31 4.35 16.28 -19.70
CA ALA A 31 3.64 14.98 -19.58
C ALA A 31 4.52 13.71 -19.65
N THR A 32 4.60 12.85 -18.62
CA THR A 32 3.62 11.81 -18.20
C THR A 32 4.32 10.93 -17.12
N PRO A 33 3.70 10.05 -16.29
CA PRO A 33 2.31 9.92 -15.81
C PRO A 33 2.18 10.20 -14.30
N SER A 34 0.93 10.33 -13.84
CA SER A 34 0.56 10.26 -12.42
C SER A 34 1.21 9.06 -11.74
N GLU A 35 2.13 9.35 -10.82
CA GLU A 35 2.64 8.43 -9.82
C GLU A 35 1.44 7.97 -8.98
N THR A 36 1.03 6.72 -9.18
CA THR A 36 0.09 6.02 -8.30
C THR A 36 0.61 6.18 -6.87
N ALA A 37 -0.09 6.96 -6.05
CA ALA A 37 0.29 7.17 -4.68
C ALA A 37 0.49 5.81 -3.99
N PRO A 38 1.64 5.55 -3.33
CA PRO A 38 1.79 4.33 -2.57
C PRO A 38 0.70 4.29 -1.51
N VAL A 39 0.01 3.16 -1.38
CA VAL A 39 -0.99 2.92 -0.34
C VAL A 39 -0.33 3.19 1.02
N ARG A 40 -0.53 4.38 1.59
CA ARG A 40 -0.33 4.59 3.01
C ARG A 40 -1.49 3.85 3.67
N ALA A 41 -1.26 2.61 4.07
CA ALA A 41 -1.98 2.08 5.21
C ALA A 41 -1.66 3.03 6.36
N THR A 42 -2.53 4.01 6.60
CA THR A 42 -2.54 4.72 7.87
C THR A 42 -2.81 3.64 8.91
N GLY A 43 -1.75 3.15 9.53
CA GLY A 43 -1.87 2.31 10.71
C GLY A 43 -2.77 3.00 11.73
N PRO A 44 -3.32 2.26 12.69
CA PRO A 44 -4.24 2.82 13.66
C PRO A 44 -3.63 4.04 14.36
N GLY A 45 -4.30 5.19 14.27
CA GLY A 45 -3.79 6.44 14.81
C GLY A 45 -3.48 6.33 16.30
N GLY A 46 -2.23 6.60 16.69
CA GLY A 46 -1.84 6.87 18.07
C GLY A 46 -0.75 5.97 18.67
N ALA A 47 -0.41 4.82 18.08
CA ALA A 47 0.70 4.00 18.58
C ALA A 47 2.02 4.34 17.85
N PRO A 48 3.17 4.40 18.54
CA PRO A 48 4.46 4.72 17.93
C PRO A 48 4.84 3.64 16.91
N ILE A 49 5.31 4.07 15.74
CA ILE A 49 5.87 3.17 14.73
C ILE A 49 7.26 2.77 15.20
N ALA A 50 7.48 1.47 15.38
CA ALA A 50 8.79 0.92 15.70
C ALA A 50 9.33 0.15 14.48
N SER A 51 10.48 0.59 13.96
CA SER A 51 11.18 -0.11 12.88
C SER A 51 12.18 -1.11 13.46
N MET A 52 12.07 -2.37 13.06
CA MET A 52 12.88 -3.46 13.64
C MET A 52 13.12 -4.62 12.66
N SER A 53 13.86 -5.63 13.11
CA SER A 53 13.98 -6.90 12.37
C SER A 53 12.64 -7.64 12.33
N VAL A 54 12.43 -8.49 11.32
CA VAL A 54 11.22 -9.33 11.21
C VAL A 54 10.95 -10.12 12.49
N THR A 55 11.97 -10.82 13.01
CA THR A 55 11.84 -11.61 14.24
C THR A 55 11.51 -10.73 15.45
N GLY A 56 12.11 -9.54 15.54
CA GLY A 56 11.80 -8.56 16.58
C GLY A 56 10.35 -8.08 16.50
N ALA A 57 9.86 -7.80 15.29
CA ALA A 57 8.48 -7.38 15.05
C ALA A 57 7.48 -8.45 15.46
N HIS A 58 7.75 -9.71 15.12
CA HIS A 58 6.90 -10.83 15.52
C HIS A 58 6.83 -10.96 17.04
N ALA A 59 7.98 -10.91 17.73
CA ALA A 59 8.02 -10.96 19.19
C ALA A 59 7.28 -9.77 19.82
N TYR A 60 7.48 -8.56 19.28
CA TYR A 60 6.82 -7.35 19.75
C TYR A 60 5.30 -7.43 19.61
N VAL A 61 4.78 -7.81 18.42
CA VAL A 61 3.33 -7.95 18.20
C VAL A 61 2.74 -8.99 19.15
N ARG A 62 3.37 -10.15 19.32
CA ARG A 62 2.89 -11.18 20.25
C ARG A 62 2.86 -10.71 21.71
N ALA A 63 3.82 -9.85 22.11
CA ALA A 63 3.84 -9.28 23.45
C ALA A 63 2.78 -8.19 23.66
N GLN A 64 2.44 -7.41 22.62
CA GLN A 64 1.50 -6.31 22.74
C GLN A 64 0.04 -6.72 22.53
N VAL A 65 -0.24 -7.59 21.54
CA VAL A 65 -1.62 -7.99 21.17
C VAL A 65 -2.11 -9.08 22.11
N THR A 66 -2.65 -8.67 23.24
CA THR A 66 -3.04 -9.55 24.35
C THR A 66 -4.54 -9.76 24.47
N GLN A 67 -5.36 -8.95 23.81
CA GLN A 67 -6.83 -8.97 23.92
C GLN A 67 -7.53 -9.63 22.74
N SER A 68 -6.82 -9.93 21.65
CA SER A 68 -7.37 -10.60 20.46
C SER A 68 -6.53 -11.82 20.09
N ALA A 69 -7.17 -12.93 19.74
CA ALA A 69 -6.50 -14.16 19.29
C ALA A 69 -7.35 -14.95 18.28
N PRO A 70 -6.72 -15.63 17.30
CA PRO A 70 -5.27 -15.81 17.13
C PRO A 70 -4.55 -14.56 16.62
N VAL A 71 -3.24 -14.44 16.91
CA VAL A 71 -2.33 -13.43 16.33
C VAL A 71 -1.56 -14.09 15.20
N LEU A 72 -1.96 -13.83 13.95
CA LEU A 72 -1.34 -14.44 12.79
C LEU A 72 -0.13 -13.66 12.29
N LEU A 73 1.01 -14.33 12.16
CA LEU A 73 2.24 -13.77 11.62
C LEU A 73 2.84 -14.74 10.60
N PRO A 74 3.50 -14.25 9.53
CA PRO A 74 4.09 -15.12 8.52
C PRO A 74 5.31 -15.82 9.09
N GLU A 75 5.56 -17.07 8.70
CA GLU A 75 6.86 -17.70 8.93
C GLU A 75 7.96 -16.86 8.26
N THR A 76 9.05 -16.58 8.97
CA THR A 76 10.13 -15.70 8.48
C THR A 76 10.76 -16.20 7.18
N ALA A 77 10.84 -17.54 7.01
CA ALA A 77 11.37 -18.18 5.80
C ALA A 77 10.47 -18.04 4.56
N ALA A 78 9.19 -17.68 4.74
CA ALA A 78 8.26 -17.47 3.64
C ALA A 78 8.38 -16.05 3.03
N LEU A 79 9.01 -15.12 3.75
CA LEU A 79 9.22 -13.76 3.26
C LEU A 79 10.28 -13.74 2.14
N PRO A 80 10.05 -12.98 1.06
CA PRO A 80 10.78 -13.14 -0.21
C PRO A 80 12.20 -12.59 -0.21
N ALA A 81 12.53 -11.65 0.68
CA ALA A 81 13.82 -10.96 0.68
C ALA A 81 14.56 -11.11 2.01
N ALA A 82 15.85 -11.45 1.91
CA ALA A 82 16.78 -11.29 3.03
C ALA A 82 16.96 -9.78 3.29
N GLY A 83 16.86 -9.36 4.55
CA GLY A 83 17.08 -7.97 4.96
C GLY A 83 15.82 -7.09 5.05
N LEU A 84 14.61 -7.66 4.88
CA LEU A 84 13.37 -6.93 5.16
C LEU A 84 13.40 -6.30 6.56
N LYS A 85 12.99 -5.04 6.63
CA LYS A 85 12.65 -4.34 7.88
C LYS A 85 11.15 -4.41 8.10
N ALA A 86 10.76 -4.34 9.35
CA ALA A 86 9.36 -4.36 9.75
C ALA A 86 9.04 -3.09 10.53
N ASP A 87 8.13 -2.29 9.99
CA ASP A 87 7.52 -1.17 10.69
C ASP A 87 6.23 -1.64 11.35
N VAL A 88 6.15 -1.50 12.67
CA VAL A 88 5.09 -2.09 13.48
C VAL A 88 4.30 -1.02 14.23
N VAL A 89 2.98 -1.17 14.19
CA VAL A 89 2.04 -0.55 15.12
C VAL A 89 1.29 -1.68 15.80
N ALA A 90 1.36 -1.78 17.12
CA ALA A 90 0.68 -2.83 17.89
C ALA A 90 0.00 -2.24 19.13
N ARG A 91 -1.21 -2.73 19.39
CA ARG A 91 -2.06 -2.37 20.53
C ARG A 91 -2.58 -3.66 21.17
N PRO A 92 -3.16 -3.61 22.38
CA PRO A 92 -3.74 -4.79 23.01
C PRO A 92 -4.75 -5.53 22.14
N ASP A 93 -5.51 -4.83 21.32
CA ASP A 93 -6.61 -5.37 20.51
C ASP A 93 -6.25 -5.63 19.03
N SER A 94 -5.19 -5.02 18.50
CA SER A 94 -4.89 -5.03 17.06
C SER A 94 -3.42 -4.80 16.73
N PHE A 95 -3.05 -5.05 15.48
CA PHE A 95 -1.74 -4.69 14.97
C PHE A 95 -1.74 -4.46 13.46
N SER A 96 -0.70 -3.78 13.00
CA SER A 96 -0.28 -3.76 11.60
C SER A 96 1.24 -3.84 11.51
N ILE A 97 1.74 -4.64 10.57
CA ILE A 97 3.16 -4.72 10.22
C ILE A 97 3.29 -4.41 8.73
N THR A 98 4.25 -3.55 8.39
CA THR A 98 4.73 -3.39 7.01
C THR A 98 6.14 -3.96 6.91
N TYR A 99 6.31 -5.02 6.14
CA TYR A 99 7.62 -5.54 5.74
C TYR A 99 8.07 -4.83 4.47
N SER A 100 9.27 -4.28 4.44
CA SER A 100 9.80 -3.63 3.24
C SER A 100 11.31 -3.71 3.09
N ASP A 101 11.78 -3.59 1.85
CA ASP A 101 13.19 -3.45 1.50
C ASP A 101 13.42 -2.26 0.56
N GLU A 102 14.69 -2.01 0.24
CA GLU A 102 15.12 -0.93 -0.66
C GLU A 102 14.83 -1.23 -2.15
N ARG A 103 14.42 -2.46 -2.48
CA ARG A 103 14.12 -2.89 -3.85
C ARG A 103 12.66 -2.66 -4.23
N GLY A 104 11.87 -2.08 -3.33
CA GLY A 104 10.46 -1.78 -3.55
C GLY A 104 9.52 -2.92 -3.17
N VAL A 105 10.00 -3.97 -2.48
CA VAL A 105 9.10 -4.94 -1.85
C VAL A 105 8.38 -4.25 -0.71
N ARG A 106 7.06 -4.40 -0.67
CA ARG A 106 6.24 -3.96 0.45
C ARG A 106 5.14 -4.97 0.72
N ILE A 107 5.04 -5.44 1.96
CA ILE A 107 4.03 -6.41 2.39
C ILE A 107 3.38 -5.87 3.67
N PHE A 108 2.10 -5.54 3.59
CA PHE A 108 1.29 -5.13 4.73
C PHE A 108 0.52 -6.33 5.28
N LEU A 109 0.56 -6.55 6.59
CA LEU A 109 -0.31 -7.48 7.30
C LEU A 109 -0.94 -6.77 8.49
N GLY A 110 -2.24 -6.93 8.70
CA GLY A 110 -2.90 -6.40 9.89
C GLY A 110 -4.12 -7.19 10.34
N LEU A 111 -4.34 -7.12 11.65
CA LEU A 111 -5.62 -7.43 12.30
C LEU A 111 -6.46 -6.15 12.31
N VAL A 112 -7.17 -5.91 11.21
CA VAL A 112 -7.88 -4.67 10.93
C VAL A 112 -9.00 -4.92 9.93
N ALA A 113 -10.13 -4.23 10.08
CA ALA A 113 -11.15 -4.16 9.05
C ALA A 113 -10.64 -3.29 7.89
N ALA A 114 -10.24 -3.94 6.81
CA ALA A 114 -9.81 -3.23 5.60
C ALA A 114 -11.02 -2.69 4.83
N ASN A 115 -10.87 -1.47 4.31
CA ASN A 115 -11.74 -0.89 3.29
C ASN A 115 -10.89 -0.71 2.01
N PRO A 116 -10.69 -1.77 1.20
CA PRO A 116 -9.87 -1.68 0.02
C PRO A 116 -10.43 -0.60 -0.93
N GLY A 117 -9.52 0.08 -1.63
CA GLY A 117 -9.89 1.07 -2.63
C GLY A 117 -10.69 0.45 -3.79
N PRO A 118 -11.27 1.29 -4.66
CA PRO A 118 -11.95 0.79 -5.85
C PRO A 118 -11.00 -0.04 -6.71
N MET A 119 -11.53 -1.07 -7.36
CA MET A 119 -10.78 -1.87 -8.32
C MET A 119 -10.34 -0.99 -9.49
N THR A 120 -9.12 -1.20 -9.97
CA THR A 120 -8.62 -0.62 -11.21
C THR A 120 -9.33 -1.25 -12.42
N ASP A 121 -9.32 -0.57 -13.58
CA ASP A 121 -9.95 -1.11 -14.81
C ASP A 121 -9.34 -2.43 -15.30
N ARG A 122 -8.10 -2.73 -14.88
CA ARG A 122 -7.38 -3.97 -15.20
C ARG A 122 -7.36 -4.96 -14.04
N GLY A 123 -7.96 -4.59 -12.93
CA GLY A 123 -8.00 -5.40 -11.73
C GLY A 123 -8.92 -6.60 -11.90
N ALA A 124 -8.64 -7.63 -11.13
CA ALA A 124 -9.51 -8.78 -11.00
C ALA A 124 -9.70 -9.10 -9.51
N GLN A 125 -10.94 -9.06 -9.05
CA GLN A 125 -11.33 -9.50 -7.72
C GLN A 125 -12.11 -10.80 -7.80
N ARG A 126 -11.87 -11.69 -6.84
CA ARG A 126 -12.60 -12.94 -6.69
C ARG A 126 -12.89 -13.25 -5.23
N THR A 127 -14.03 -13.88 -4.99
CA THR A 127 -14.30 -14.59 -3.74
C THR A 127 -13.62 -15.95 -3.78
N LEU A 128 -13.02 -16.36 -2.67
CA LEU A 128 -12.40 -17.67 -2.51
C LEU A 128 -12.60 -18.21 -1.09
N ALA A 129 -12.43 -19.51 -0.94
CA ALA A 129 -12.24 -20.11 0.37
C ALA A 129 -10.77 -19.95 0.78
N PHE A 130 -10.50 -19.26 1.90
CA PHE A 130 -9.15 -19.07 2.41
C PHE A 130 -9.16 -19.16 3.93
N ARG A 131 -8.28 -20.00 4.50
CA ARG A 131 -8.14 -20.21 5.94
C ARG A 131 -9.47 -20.48 6.67
N GLY A 132 -10.36 -21.23 6.03
CA GLY A 132 -11.68 -21.58 6.56
C GLY A 132 -12.76 -20.51 6.34
N ASP A 133 -12.42 -19.31 5.87
CA ASP A 133 -13.40 -18.30 5.46
C ASP A 133 -13.86 -18.56 4.02
N PRO A 134 -15.13 -18.94 3.79
CA PRO A 134 -15.67 -19.17 2.44
C PRO A 134 -15.96 -17.86 1.68
N LYS A 135 -15.86 -16.70 2.36
CA LYS A 135 -16.16 -15.38 1.83
C LYS A 135 -14.92 -14.48 1.80
N ALA A 136 -13.71 -15.06 1.86
CA ALA A 136 -12.50 -14.30 1.66
C ALA A 136 -12.52 -13.68 0.27
N VAL A 137 -11.90 -12.50 0.15
CA VAL A 137 -11.83 -11.76 -1.12
C VAL A 137 -10.36 -11.52 -1.43
N ALA A 138 -9.95 -11.90 -2.63
CA ALA A 138 -8.63 -11.59 -3.16
C ALA A 138 -8.77 -10.70 -4.39
N GLN A 139 -7.84 -9.77 -4.57
CA GLN A 139 -7.74 -8.91 -5.74
C GLN A 139 -6.29 -8.81 -6.19
N ILE A 140 -6.09 -8.68 -7.50
CA ILE A 140 -4.88 -8.18 -8.13
C ILE A 140 -5.24 -6.96 -8.98
N ASP A 141 -4.44 -5.90 -8.92
CA ASP A 141 -4.74 -4.64 -9.62
C ASP A 141 -4.43 -4.70 -11.12
N ASP A 142 -3.49 -5.55 -11.55
CA ASP A 142 -3.27 -5.83 -12.97
C ASP A 142 -2.61 -7.20 -13.12
N ALA A 143 -3.33 -8.17 -13.69
CA ALA A 143 -2.83 -9.53 -13.91
C ALA A 143 -1.69 -9.60 -14.94
N ASN A 144 -1.52 -8.57 -15.78
CA ASN A 144 -0.44 -8.48 -16.76
C ASN A 144 0.82 -7.83 -16.19
N LEU A 145 0.75 -7.25 -14.99
CA LEU A 145 1.89 -6.67 -14.28
C LEU A 145 2.22 -7.57 -13.08
N PRO A 146 3.22 -8.48 -13.18
CA PRO A 146 3.49 -9.48 -12.15
C PRO A 146 3.79 -8.91 -10.77
N LEU A 147 4.20 -7.64 -10.66
CA LEU A 147 4.55 -6.99 -9.40
C LEU A 147 3.49 -5.97 -8.93
N SER A 148 2.31 -5.96 -9.57
CA SER A 148 1.20 -5.07 -9.22
C SER A 148 0.69 -5.32 -7.82
N HIS A 149 0.00 -4.30 -7.29
CA HIS A 149 -0.67 -4.39 -6.02
C HIS A 149 -1.64 -5.59 -6.00
N ARG A 150 -1.67 -6.30 -4.88
CA ARG A 150 -2.65 -7.34 -4.63
C ARG A 150 -2.93 -7.48 -3.15
N PHE A 151 -4.09 -8.04 -2.84
CA PHE A 151 -4.47 -8.30 -1.47
C PHE A 151 -5.36 -9.52 -1.30
N VAL A 152 -5.46 -9.97 -0.05
CA VAL A 152 -6.50 -10.86 0.44
C VAL A 152 -7.04 -10.33 1.77
N ILE A 153 -8.36 -10.24 1.87
CA ILE A 153 -9.10 -10.01 3.12
C ILE A 153 -9.84 -11.27 3.52
N TRP A 154 -9.79 -11.63 4.79
CA TRP A 154 -10.50 -12.80 5.32
C TRP A 154 -10.83 -12.62 6.80
N ARG A 155 -11.66 -13.53 7.32
CA ARG A 155 -12.05 -13.58 8.72
C ARG A 155 -11.53 -14.85 9.38
N GLU A 156 -10.79 -14.70 10.47
CA GLU A 156 -10.37 -15.81 11.32
C GLU A 156 -11.37 -16.06 12.44
N PRO A 157 -11.68 -17.34 12.76
CA PRO A 157 -12.38 -17.67 14.00
C PRO A 157 -11.61 -17.14 15.21
N ALA A 158 -12.27 -16.35 16.05
CA ALA A 158 -11.64 -15.80 17.24
C ALA A 158 -11.65 -16.83 18.38
N THR A 159 -10.49 -17.07 18.98
CA THR A 159 -10.40 -17.73 20.30
C THR A 159 -10.43 -16.73 21.44
N LYS A 160 -10.13 -15.46 21.15
CA LYS A 160 -10.26 -14.33 22.05
C LYS A 160 -10.60 -13.07 21.25
N VAL A 161 -11.53 -12.27 21.76
CA VAL A 161 -11.91 -10.97 21.17
C VAL A 161 -11.76 -9.90 22.24
N ALA A 162 -11.27 -8.72 21.83
CA ALA A 162 -11.16 -7.58 22.72
C ALA A 162 -12.54 -7.11 23.20
N PRO A 163 -12.65 -6.50 24.40
CA PRO A 163 -13.92 -5.93 24.86
C PRO A 163 -14.42 -4.78 23.97
N SER A 164 -13.50 -4.10 23.27
CA SER A 164 -13.76 -3.05 22.30
C SER A 164 -12.58 -2.93 21.36
N SER A 165 -12.81 -2.51 20.11
CA SER A 165 -11.75 -2.14 19.17
C SER A 165 -12.17 -0.97 18.30
N GLY A 166 -11.20 -0.13 17.94
CA GLY A 166 -11.38 0.90 16.92
C GLY A 166 -11.08 0.41 15.50
N ASP A 167 -10.52 -0.80 15.35
CA ASP A 167 -10.06 -1.33 14.07
C ASP A 167 -10.98 -2.40 13.48
N TYR A 168 -11.87 -2.97 14.29
CA TYR A 168 -12.83 -3.98 13.82
C TYR A 168 -14.06 -4.11 14.74
N ASP A 169 -15.13 -4.70 14.20
CA ASP A 169 -16.35 -4.99 14.96
C ASP A 169 -16.18 -6.25 15.82
N VAL A 170 -15.97 -6.05 17.12
CA VAL A 170 -15.83 -7.12 18.12
C VAL A 170 -17.07 -8.00 18.26
N ARG A 171 -18.26 -7.53 17.87
CA ARG A 171 -19.52 -8.28 18.01
C ARG A 171 -19.64 -9.42 16.99
N ALA A 172 -18.84 -9.39 15.92
CA ALA A 172 -18.86 -10.40 14.88
C ALA A 172 -18.29 -11.76 15.34
N GLY A 173 -17.60 -11.82 16.49
CA GLY A 173 -17.00 -13.06 17.00
C GLY A 173 -15.88 -13.63 16.12
N VAL A 174 -15.34 -12.81 15.22
CA VAL A 174 -14.30 -13.15 14.24
C VAL A 174 -13.29 -12.01 14.16
N LEU A 175 -12.07 -12.33 13.75
CA LEU A 175 -10.99 -11.37 13.59
C LEU A 175 -10.77 -11.07 12.09
N PRO A 176 -10.96 -9.83 11.62
CA PRO A 176 -10.67 -9.49 10.22
C PRO A 176 -9.18 -9.32 10.01
N TYR A 177 -8.66 -10.02 9.00
CA TYR A 177 -7.28 -9.92 8.58
C TYR A 177 -7.18 -9.37 7.17
N PHE A 178 -6.11 -8.60 6.95
CA PHE A 178 -5.76 -8.04 5.66
C PHE A 178 -4.29 -8.26 5.39
N LEU A 179 -3.99 -8.88 4.24
CA LEU A 179 -2.65 -8.99 3.70
C LEU A 179 -2.64 -8.33 2.33
N ALA A 180 -1.72 -7.40 2.11
CA ALA A 180 -1.52 -6.73 0.84
C ALA A 180 -0.05 -6.66 0.49
N SER A 181 0.28 -6.56 -0.81
CA SER A 181 1.65 -6.44 -1.25
C SER A 181 1.82 -5.63 -2.52
N ASP A 182 2.99 -5.01 -2.65
CA ASP A 182 3.57 -4.46 -3.87
C ASP A 182 4.98 -5.05 -4.08
N GLY A 183 5.43 -5.16 -5.33
CA GLY A 183 6.83 -5.51 -5.62
C GLY A 183 7.19 -7.00 -5.49
N ILE A 184 6.19 -7.88 -5.32
CA ILE A 184 6.35 -9.35 -5.32
C ILE A 184 5.41 -9.96 -6.35
N ASP A 185 5.58 -11.24 -6.72
CA ASP A 185 4.65 -11.94 -7.62
C ASP A 185 3.53 -12.68 -6.87
N ASP A 186 2.56 -13.23 -7.61
CA ASP A 186 1.42 -13.96 -7.05
C ASP A 186 1.87 -15.19 -6.25
N ALA A 187 2.88 -15.92 -6.73
CA ALA A 187 3.40 -17.10 -6.06
C ALA A 187 4.06 -16.74 -4.71
N ALA A 188 4.84 -15.66 -4.65
CA ALA A 188 5.44 -15.15 -3.43
C ALA A 188 4.37 -14.62 -2.46
N PHE A 189 3.36 -13.92 -2.98
CA PHE A 189 2.23 -13.43 -2.17
C PHE A 189 1.50 -14.59 -1.49
N TRP A 190 1.10 -15.62 -2.25
CA TRP A 190 0.42 -16.78 -1.67
C TRP A 190 1.33 -17.62 -0.77
N ARG A 191 2.64 -17.63 -1.00
CA ARG A 191 3.59 -18.26 -0.07
C ARG A 191 3.54 -17.58 1.31
N VAL A 192 3.53 -16.24 1.35
CA VAL A 192 3.40 -15.47 2.60
C VAL A 192 2.02 -15.68 3.22
N ALA A 193 0.94 -15.58 2.44
CA ALA A 193 -0.42 -15.76 2.93
C ALA A 193 -0.63 -17.15 3.56
N ASN A 194 -0.11 -18.20 2.92
CA ASN A 194 -0.23 -19.57 3.38
C ASN A 194 0.73 -19.92 4.52
N SER A 195 1.74 -19.08 4.80
CA SER A 195 2.68 -19.28 5.92
C SER A 195 2.23 -18.62 7.22
N LEU A 196 1.09 -17.93 7.24
CA LEU A 196 0.57 -17.29 8.45
C LEU A 196 0.25 -18.35 9.53
N ARG A 197 0.82 -18.18 10.73
CA ARG A 197 0.62 -19.05 11.90
C ARG A 197 0.32 -18.23 13.15
N ALA A 198 -0.46 -18.84 14.04
CA ALA A 198 -0.80 -18.30 15.35
C ALA A 198 0.37 -18.36 16.33
#